data_AF-K1RGB2-F1
#
_entry.id   AF-K1RGB2-F1
#
_cell.length_a   1.000
_cell.length_b   1.000
_cell.length_c   1.000
_cell.angle_alpha   90.00
_cell.angle_beta   90.00
_cell.angle_gamma   90.00
#
_symmetry.space_group_name_H-M   'P 1'
#
loop_
_entity.id
_entity.type
_entity.pdbx_description
1 polymer ?
#
loop_
_entity_poly.entity_id
_entity_poly.type
_entity_poly.pdbx_seq_one_letter_code
_entity_poly.pdbx_strand_id
1 'polypeptide(L)'
;MHDPMAMRPFMGYNFGKYLQHWLDMEKPDRKMPKIFHVNWFRVDEHGKFLWPGFGDNVRVLDWVLRRCAGDESIAVKSPIGYLPKKGSIDLTGLGDIKWDELFSLPKHYWLDDMRESKRFLEDQVGTDVPQVIWDELNAQEKRIEEQL
;
A
#
# COMPACT_ATOMS: atom_id res chain seq x y z
N MET A 1 1.41 15.46 -2.87
CA MET A 1 0.35 15.59 -3.90
C MET A 1 -0.38 14.27 -3.93
N HIS A 2 -1.66 14.26 -3.58
CA HIS A 2 -2.48 13.05 -3.64
C HIS A 2 -2.84 12.72 -5.08
N ASP A 3 -2.78 11.45 -5.45
CA ASP A 3 -3.24 10.97 -6.75
C ASP A 3 -3.98 9.63 -6.60
N PRO A 4 -5.21 9.66 -6.07
CA PRO A 4 -5.96 8.44 -5.79
C PRO A 4 -6.17 7.64 -7.07
N MET A 5 -5.77 6.37 -7.03
CA MET A 5 -5.86 5.42 -8.14
C MET A 5 -5.13 5.87 -9.42
N ALA A 6 -4.18 6.82 -9.31
CA ALA A 6 -3.55 7.49 -10.46
C ALA A 6 -4.57 8.17 -11.42
N MET A 7 -5.73 8.56 -10.88
CA MET A 7 -6.87 9.05 -11.65
C MET A 7 -7.17 10.53 -11.44
N ARG A 8 -6.40 11.25 -10.62
CA ARG A 8 -6.72 12.65 -10.27
C ARG A 8 -6.99 13.57 -11.47
N PRO A 9 -6.17 13.61 -12.54
CA PRO A 9 -6.45 14.46 -13.70
C PRO A 9 -7.46 13.84 -14.69
N PHE A 10 -7.97 12.63 -14.41
CA PHE A 10 -8.77 11.81 -15.33
C PHE A 10 -10.17 11.48 -14.79
N MET A 11 -10.57 12.03 -13.64
CA MET A 11 -11.89 11.78 -13.06
C MET A 11 -12.99 12.32 -13.98
N GLY A 12 -13.79 11.41 -14.55
CA GLY A 12 -14.92 11.76 -15.42
C GLY A 12 -16.23 12.06 -14.67
N TYR A 13 -16.26 11.84 -13.35
CA TYR A 13 -17.40 12.10 -12.47
C TYR A 13 -16.94 12.25 -11.01
N ASN A 14 -17.87 12.49 -10.09
CA ASN A 14 -17.59 12.68 -8.66
C ASN A 14 -16.71 11.55 -8.08
N PHE A 15 -15.63 11.92 -7.41
CA PHE A 15 -14.64 10.96 -6.91
C PHE A 15 -15.19 10.07 -5.78
N GLY A 16 -16.05 10.56 -4.89
CA GLY A 16 -16.70 9.72 -3.87
C GLY A 16 -17.60 8.64 -4.49
N LYS A 17 -18.34 8.98 -5.55
CA LYS A 17 -19.09 7.98 -6.34
C LYS A 17 -18.17 7.00 -7.07
N TYR A 18 -16.98 7.44 -7.50
CA TYR A 18 -15.97 6.56 -8.08
C TYR A 18 -15.44 5.55 -7.06
N LEU A 19 -15.17 5.99 -5.82
CA LEU A 19 -14.80 5.09 -4.73
C LEU A 19 -15.92 4.07 -4.44
N GLN A 20 -17.18 4.53 -4.38
CA GLN A 20 -18.32 3.63 -4.19
C GLN A 20 -18.43 2.61 -5.33
N HIS A 21 -18.20 3.03 -6.58
CA HIS A 21 -18.22 2.12 -7.72
C HIS A 21 -17.19 0.99 -7.59
N TRP A 22 -16.00 1.28 -7.06
CA TRP A 22 -14.98 0.26 -6.77
C TRP A 22 -15.42 -0.69 -5.65
N LEU A 23 -16.04 -0.18 -4.59
CA LEU A 23 -16.57 -1.00 -3.50
C LEU A 23 -17.68 -1.95 -4.01
N ASP A 24 -18.54 -1.46 -4.91
CA ASP A 24 -19.64 -2.24 -5.51
C ASP A 24 -19.16 -3.31 -6.52
N MET A 25 -17.86 -3.39 -6.79
CA MET A 25 -17.29 -4.44 -7.63
C MET A 25 -17.37 -5.80 -6.95
N GLU A 26 -17.32 -5.89 -5.62
CA GLU A 26 -17.45 -7.17 -4.93
C GLU A 26 -18.90 -7.67 -5.01
N LYS A 27 -19.10 -8.89 -5.53
CA LYS A 27 -20.40 -9.52 -5.71
C LYS A 27 -20.29 -11.02 -5.45
N PRO A 28 -21.41 -11.68 -5.06
CA PRO A 28 -21.47 -13.14 -5.04
C PRO A 28 -20.92 -13.72 -6.36
N ASP A 29 -20.16 -14.81 -6.25
CA ASP A 29 -19.55 -15.55 -7.37
C ASP A 29 -18.46 -14.79 -8.15
N ARG A 30 -18.02 -13.60 -7.71
CA ARG A 30 -16.92 -12.88 -8.33
C ARG A 30 -15.59 -13.15 -7.63
N LYS A 31 -14.61 -13.61 -8.40
CA LYS A 31 -13.22 -13.76 -7.91
C LYS A 31 -12.50 -12.42 -7.98
N MET A 32 -12.41 -11.72 -6.85
CA MET A 32 -11.71 -10.44 -6.75
C MET A 32 -10.18 -10.61 -6.79
N PRO A 33 -9.45 -9.70 -7.46
CA PRO A 33 -7.99 -9.73 -7.45
C PRO A 33 -7.45 -9.33 -6.07
N LYS A 34 -6.24 -9.79 -5.75
CA LYS A 34 -5.48 -9.22 -4.64
C LYS A 34 -4.98 -7.83 -5.02
N ILE A 35 -5.06 -6.88 -4.09
CA ILE A 35 -4.59 -5.50 -4.27
C ILE A 35 -3.24 -5.36 -3.57
N PHE A 36 -2.29 -4.69 -4.23
CA PHE A 36 -0.94 -4.46 -3.74
C PHE A 36 -0.57 -2.99 -3.90
N HIS A 37 0.24 -2.49 -2.97
CA HIS A 37 0.88 -1.19 -3.05
C HIS A 37 2.40 -1.38 -3.06
N VAL A 38 3.11 -0.68 -3.95
CA VAL A 38 4.57 -0.78 -4.10
C VAL A 38 5.20 0.60 -4.04
N ASN A 39 6.45 0.67 -3.56
CA ASN A 39 7.25 1.88 -3.59
C ASN A 39 8.65 1.56 -4.10
N TRP A 40 8.93 1.93 -5.36
CA TRP A 40 10.25 1.78 -5.99
C TRP A 40 11.22 2.90 -5.64
N PHE A 41 10.73 3.95 -4.99
CA PHE A 41 11.40 5.24 -4.88
C PHE A 41 11.81 5.57 -3.44
N ARG A 42 11.73 4.60 -2.53
CA ARG A 42 12.20 4.78 -1.15
C ARG A 42 13.70 5.07 -1.16
N VAL A 43 14.12 6.12 -0.46
CA VAL A 43 15.51 6.54 -0.33
C VAL A 43 15.99 6.43 1.11
N ASP A 44 17.30 6.29 1.29
CA ASP A 44 17.98 6.39 2.58
C ASP A 44 18.14 7.87 3.03
N GLU A 45 18.77 8.07 4.18
CA GLU A 45 19.08 9.39 4.75
C GLU A 45 20.00 10.26 3.87
N HIS A 46 20.69 9.65 2.90
CA HIS A 46 21.56 10.33 1.93
C HIS A 46 20.88 10.55 0.58
N GLY A 47 19.59 10.21 0.45
CA GLY A 47 18.82 10.37 -0.78
C GLY A 47 19.11 9.30 -1.84
N LYS A 48 19.77 8.20 -1.49
CA LYS A 48 20.04 7.08 -2.39
C LYS A 48 18.89 6.08 -2.35
N PHE A 49 18.47 5.57 -3.50
CA PHE A 49 17.43 4.55 -3.56
C PHE A 49 17.83 3.27 -2.83
N LEU A 50 16.92 2.79 -1.97
CA LEU A 50 17.05 1.53 -1.25
C LEU A 50 16.77 0.30 -2.12
N TRP A 51 16.12 0.51 -3.27
CA TRP A 51 15.80 -0.53 -4.24
C TRP A 51 16.34 -0.16 -5.64
N PRO A 52 17.01 -1.08 -6.36
CA PRO A 52 17.61 -0.78 -7.68
C PRO A 52 16.58 -0.43 -8.75
N GLY A 53 15.35 -0.92 -8.65
CA GLY A 53 14.28 -0.60 -9.60
C GLY A 53 14.42 -1.29 -10.96
N PHE A 54 13.75 -0.75 -11.98
CA PHE A 54 13.80 -1.24 -13.36
C PHE A 54 13.54 -2.75 -13.49
N GLY A 55 14.48 -3.48 -14.10
CA GLY A 55 14.36 -4.93 -14.31
C GLY A 55 14.30 -5.72 -13.02
N ASP A 56 14.91 -5.24 -11.93
CA ASP A 56 14.88 -5.93 -10.64
C ASP A 56 13.49 -5.92 -9.99
N ASN A 57 12.57 -5.06 -10.44
CA ASN A 57 11.17 -5.08 -10.00
C ASN A 57 10.48 -6.43 -10.28
N VAL A 58 11.01 -7.23 -11.22
CA VAL A 58 10.54 -8.60 -11.47
C VAL A 58 10.55 -9.46 -10.20
N ARG A 59 11.47 -9.21 -9.27
CA ARG A 59 11.60 -9.94 -7.99
C ARG A 59 10.41 -9.70 -7.07
N VAL A 60 9.83 -8.51 -7.10
CA VAL A 60 8.61 -8.19 -6.35
C VAL A 60 7.38 -8.71 -7.09
N LEU A 61 7.37 -8.70 -8.43
CA LEU A 61 6.31 -9.31 -9.21
C LEU A 61 6.23 -10.83 -9.00
N ASP A 62 7.37 -11.52 -8.89
CA ASP A 62 7.42 -12.94 -8.49
C ASP A 62 6.74 -13.16 -7.13
N TRP A 63 7.07 -12.33 -6.13
CA TRP A 63 6.42 -12.38 -4.83
C TRP A 63 4.90 -12.17 -4.92
N VAL A 64 4.44 -11.18 -5.71
CA VAL A 64 3.01 -10.94 -5.97
C VAL A 64 2.34 -12.15 -6.62
N LEU A 65 2.96 -12.76 -7.62
CA LEU A 65 2.43 -13.96 -8.29
C LEU A 65 2.27 -15.12 -7.32
N ARG A 66 3.27 -15.36 -6.47
CA ARG A 66 3.22 -16.40 -5.44
C ARG A 66 2.14 -16.13 -4.39
N ARG A 67 1.94 -14.87 -3.98
CA ARG A 67 0.81 -14.47 -3.13
C ARG A 67 -0.53 -14.74 -3.80
N CYS A 68 -0.67 -14.44 -5.09
CA CYS A 68 -1.87 -14.74 -5.87
C CYS A 68 -2.11 -16.25 -6.03
N ALA A 69 -1.05 -17.05 -6.08
CA ALA A 69 -1.11 -18.52 -6.09
C ALA A 69 -1.46 -19.15 -4.73
N GLY A 70 -1.55 -18.34 -3.66
CA GLY A 70 -1.95 -18.80 -2.32
C GLY A 70 -0.80 -19.16 -1.39
N ASP A 71 0.45 -18.83 -1.72
CA ASP A 71 1.57 -19.00 -0.79
C ASP A 71 1.47 -17.94 0.32
N GLU A 72 0.95 -18.33 1.50
CA GLU A 72 0.85 -17.47 2.67
C GLU A 72 2.14 -17.40 3.50
N SER A 73 3.04 -18.38 3.31
CA SER A 73 4.26 -18.51 4.11
C SER A 73 5.31 -17.41 3.84
N ILE A 74 5.17 -16.72 2.71
CA ILE A 74 6.05 -15.67 2.22
C ILE A 74 5.68 -14.26 2.66
N ALA A 75 4.64 -14.12 3.49
CA ALA A 75 4.20 -12.83 4.00
C ALA A 75 4.20 -12.80 5.53
N VAL A 76 4.41 -11.61 6.07
CA VAL A 76 4.22 -11.30 7.49
C VAL A 76 3.16 -10.21 7.63
N LYS A 77 2.33 -10.30 8.67
CA LYS A 77 1.36 -9.24 8.99
C LYS A 77 2.10 -8.02 9.53
N SER A 78 1.64 -6.84 9.16
CA SER A 78 2.04 -5.56 9.71
C SER A 78 0.81 -4.66 9.88
N PRO A 79 0.96 -3.51 10.56
CA PRO A 79 -0.14 -2.57 10.77
C PRO A 79 -0.74 -2.01 9.47
N ILE A 80 0.04 -2.02 8.39
CA ILE A 80 -0.32 -1.50 7.06
C ILE A 80 -0.70 -2.60 6.05
N GLY A 81 -0.79 -3.87 6.48
CA GLY A 81 -1.15 -4.99 5.62
C GLY A 81 -0.13 -6.14 5.66
N TYR A 82 0.02 -6.85 4.54
CA TYR A 82 1.00 -7.94 4.44
C TYR A 82 2.29 -7.46 3.78
N LEU A 83 3.42 -7.69 4.43
CA LEU A 83 4.74 -7.41 3.90
C LEU A 83 5.46 -8.70 3.49
N PRO A 84 6.43 -8.64 2.56
CA PRO A 84 7.30 -9.78 2.29
C PRO A 84 8.02 -10.25 3.55
N LYS A 85 8.02 -11.56 3.79
CA LYS A 85 8.85 -12.17 4.82
C LYS A 85 10.33 -12.07 4.40
N LYS A 86 11.26 -11.83 5.33
CA LYS A 86 12.70 -11.82 5.03
C LYS A 86 13.11 -13.14 4.36
N GLY A 87 13.79 -13.06 3.22
CA GLY A 87 14.17 -14.21 2.38
C GLY A 87 13.08 -14.70 1.42
N SER A 88 11.90 -14.07 1.37
CA SER A 88 10.84 -14.45 0.41
C SER A 88 10.97 -13.79 -0.97
N ILE A 89 11.75 -12.72 -1.06
CA ILE A 89 12.14 -12.07 -2.31
C ILE A 89 13.58 -12.51 -2.62
N ASP A 90 13.81 -12.95 -3.85
CA ASP A 90 15.15 -13.30 -4.30
C ASP A 90 16.01 -12.03 -4.43
N LEU A 91 17.09 -11.95 -3.65
CA LEU A 91 18.08 -10.87 -3.69
C LEU A 91 19.40 -11.31 -4.34
N THR A 92 19.44 -12.51 -4.93
CA THR A 92 20.65 -13.05 -5.56
C THR A 92 21.14 -12.12 -6.68
N GLY A 93 22.42 -11.77 -6.63
CA GLY A 93 23.05 -10.86 -7.59
C GLY A 93 22.77 -9.38 -7.33
N LEU A 94 21.96 -9.04 -6.32
CA LEU A 94 21.87 -7.68 -5.83
C LEU A 94 23.02 -7.38 -4.86
N GLY A 95 23.38 -6.10 -4.76
CA GLY A 95 24.31 -5.63 -3.74
C GLY A 95 23.74 -5.73 -2.33
N ASP A 96 24.33 -5.01 -1.39
CA ASP A 96 23.84 -4.94 -0.02
C ASP A 96 22.50 -4.19 0.08
N ILE A 97 21.39 -4.94 -0.04
CA ILE A 97 20.03 -4.43 0.14
C ILE A 97 19.76 -4.30 1.63
N LYS A 98 19.54 -3.06 2.09
CA LYS A 98 19.19 -2.73 3.48
C LYS A 98 17.74 -3.14 3.79
N TRP A 99 17.49 -4.45 3.92
CA TRP A 99 16.13 -5.01 4.07
C TRP A 99 15.33 -4.38 5.20
N ASP A 100 15.94 -4.24 6.38
CA ASP A 100 15.23 -3.77 7.57
C ASP A 100 14.88 -2.27 7.44
N GLU A 101 15.70 -1.49 6.72
CA GLU A 101 15.41 -0.09 6.38
C GLU A 101 14.34 0.01 5.29
N LEU A 102 14.47 -0.79 4.21
CA LEU A 102 13.55 -0.85 3.07
C LEU A 102 12.10 -1.14 3.50
N PHE A 103 11.93 -2.00 4.50
CA PHE A 103 10.61 -2.37 5.06
C PHE A 103 10.33 -1.74 6.44
N SER A 104 11.14 -0.78 6.89
CA SER A 104 10.90 -0.11 8.17
C SER A 104 9.58 0.67 8.14
N LEU A 105 8.88 0.69 9.27
CA LEU A 105 7.61 1.40 9.48
C LEU A 105 7.73 2.35 10.67
N PRO A 106 8.34 3.54 10.50
CA PRO A 106 8.45 4.51 11.59
C PRO A 106 7.06 4.98 12.05
N LYS A 107 6.72 4.78 13.32
CA LYS A 107 5.38 5.10 13.85
C LYS A 107 4.94 6.54 13.56
N HIS A 108 5.82 7.51 13.82
CA HIS A 108 5.52 8.92 13.62
C HIS A 108 5.14 9.23 12.17
N TYR A 109 5.87 8.67 11.20
CA TYR A 109 5.61 8.85 9.78
C TYR A 109 4.22 8.33 9.41
N TRP A 110 3.85 7.13 9.87
CA TRP A 110 2.55 6.54 9.58
C TRP A 110 1.39 7.28 10.27
N LEU A 111 1.58 7.78 11.49
CA LEU A 111 0.57 8.62 12.14
C LEU A 111 0.38 9.97 11.43
N ASP A 112 1.45 10.56 10.91
CA ASP A 112 1.37 11.78 10.11
C ASP A 112 0.68 11.50 8.76
N ASP A 113 1.00 10.39 8.09
CA ASP A 113 0.36 9.95 6.84
C ASP A 113 -1.14 9.68 7.03
N MET A 114 -1.54 9.05 8.14
CA MET A 114 -2.96 8.85 8.49
C MET A 114 -3.70 10.18 8.64
N ARG A 115 -3.11 11.13 9.38
CA ARG A 115 -3.69 12.48 9.56
C ARG A 115 -3.82 13.21 8.23
N GLU A 116 -2.81 13.12 7.39
CA GLU A 116 -2.76 13.78 6.09
C GLU A 116 -3.77 13.20 5.10
N SER A 117 -3.88 11.86 5.04
CA SER A 117 -4.85 11.14 4.23
C SER A 117 -6.30 11.43 4.63
N LYS A 118 -6.58 11.44 5.94
CA LYS A 118 -7.92 11.78 6.46
C LYS A 118 -8.29 13.23 6.10
N ARG A 119 -7.40 14.18 6.34
CA ARG A 119 -7.61 15.58 5.96
C ARG A 119 -7.85 15.75 4.47
N PHE A 120 -7.05 15.08 3.63
CA PHE A 120 -7.24 15.12 2.18
C PHE A 120 -8.65 14.65 1.76
N LEU A 121 -9.12 13.51 2.30
CA LEU A 121 -10.45 13.00 1.99
C LEU A 121 -11.56 13.93 2.48
N GLU A 122 -11.42 14.48 3.68
CA GLU A 122 -12.34 15.46 4.23
C GLU A 122 -12.41 16.73 3.35
N ASP A 123 -11.27 17.30 2.99
CA ASP A 123 -11.20 18.55 2.23
C ASP A 123 -11.61 18.40 0.76
N GLN A 124 -11.29 17.26 0.13
CA GLN A 124 -11.43 17.08 -1.32
C GLN A 124 -12.67 16.27 -1.73
N VAL A 125 -13.22 15.48 -0.81
CA VAL A 125 -14.36 14.59 -1.09
C VAL A 125 -15.50 14.85 -0.11
N GLY A 126 -15.17 15.19 1.14
CA GLY A 126 -16.12 15.59 2.17
C GLY A 126 -17.17 14.53 2.44
N THR A 127 -18.44 14.93 2.36
CA THR A 127 -19.59 14.06 2.66
C THR A 127 -19.79 12.92 1.65
N ASP A 128 -19.13 12.96 0.49
CA ASP A 128 -19.24 11.90 -0.52
C ASP A 128 -18.29 10.72 -0.27
N VAL A 129 -17.42 10.77 0.75
CA VAL A 129 -16.55 9.65 1.11
C VAL A 129 -17.40 8.48 1.61
N PRO A 130 -17.32 7.28 1.00
CA PRO A 130 -18.02 6.11 1.53
C PRO A 130 -17.57 5.78 2.95
N GLN A 131 -18.52 5.48 3.84
CA GLN A 131 -18.24 5.22 5.26
C GLN A 131 -17.19 4.12 5.48
N VAL A 132 -17.19 3.07 4.65
CA VAL A 132 -16.22 1.98 4.71
C VAL A 132 -14.77 2.47 4.60
N ILE A 133 -14.52 3.55 3.84
CA ILE A 133 -13.16 4.14 3.74
C ILE A 133 -12.74 4.76 5.06
N TRP A 134 -13.64 5.47 5.76
CA TRP A 134 -13.37 6.00 7.09
C TRP A 134 -13.12 4.89 8.10
N ASP A 135 -13.91 3.83 8.03
CA ASP A 135 -13.77 2.68 8.93
C ASP A 135 -12.40 2.00 8.74
N GLU A 136 -11.95 1.80 7.49
CA GLU A 136 -10.63 1.25 7.19
C GLU A 136 -9.49 2.15 7.68
N LEU A 137 -9.58 3.47 7.47
CA LEU A 137 -8.58 4.43 7.95
C LEU A 137 -8.50 4.45 9.48
N ASN A 138 -9.64 4.43 10.17
CA ASN A 138 -9.68 4.39 11.63
C ASN A 138 -9.13 3.06 12.17
N ALA A 139 -9.46 1.94 11.53
CA ALA A 139 -8.93 0.63 11.90
C ALA A 139 -7.41 0.54 11.66
N GLN A 140 -6.90 1.13 10.58
CA GLN A 140 -5.47 1.18 10.28
C GLN A 140 -4.71 2.05 11.28
N GLU A 141 -5.21 3.24 11.59
CA GLU A 141 -4.62 4.12 12.60
C GLU A 141 -4.51 3.41 13.96
N LYS A 142 -5.58 2.73 14.39
CA LYS A 142 -5.55 1.94 15.63
C LYS A 142 -4.46 0.85 15.60
N ARG A 143 -4.31 0.11 14.50
CA ARG A 143 -3.23 -0.88 14.36
C ARG A 143 -1.85 -0.23 14.46
N ILE A 144 -1.67 0.94 13.86
CA ILE A 144 -0.41 1.71 13.93
C ILE A 144 -0.12 2.16 15.36
N GLU A 145 -1.12 2.65 16.09
CA GLU A 145 -0.97 3.08 17.48
C GLU A 145 -0.60 1.94 18.43
N GLU A 146 -1.17 0.75 18.22
CA GLU A 146 -0.99 -0.41 19.11
C GLU A 146 0.26 -1.24 18.80
N GLN A 147 0.72 -1.27 17.54
CA GLN A 147 1.71 -2.25 17.07
C GLN A 147 3.03 -1.66 16.56
N LEU A 148 3.09 -0.35 16.25
CA LEU A 148 4.34 0.38 15.96
C LEU A 148 4.76 1.24 17.16
#